data_AF-A0A331ZYJ8-F1
#
_entry.id   AF-A0A331ZYJ8-F1
#
_cell.length_a   1.000
_cell.length_b   1.000
_cell.length_c   1.000
_cell.angle_alpha   90.00
_cell.angle_beta   90.00
_cell.angle_gamma   90.00
#
_symmetry.space_group_name_H-M   'P 1'
#
loop_
_entity.id
_entity.type
_entity.pdbx_description
1 polymer ?
#
loop_
_entity_poly.entity_id
_entity_poly.type
_entity_poly.pdbx_seq_one_letter_code
_entity_poly.pdbx_strand_id
1 'polypeptide(L)' 'MLSLTWNAPMEAFTDKDQFFHGVGVDGVYLPFHKANQFLGMEALPTFIANDVIKMPDVPRYIAEYRKHLAEIFG' A
#
# COMPACT_ATOMS: atom_id res chain seq x y z
N MET A 1 -4.29 8.11 4.71
CA MET A 1 -4.25 7.06 3.67
C MET A 1 -2.99 7.23 2.85
N LEU A 2 -2.22 6.18 2.64
CA LEU A 2 -1.15 6.17 1.63
C LEU A 2 -1.70 5.50 0.35
N SER A 3 -1.36 6.03 -0.82
CA SER A 3 -1.69 5.44 -2.12
C SER A 3 -0.39 5.26 -2.90
N LEU A 4 0.01 4.01 -3.11
CA LEU A 4 1.36 3.62 -3.50
C LEU A 4 1.37 2.82 -4.81
N THR A 5 2.47 2.91 -5.56
CA THR A 5 2.72 2.09 -6.75
C THR A 5 4.11 1.47 -6.66
N TRP A 6 4.20 0.15 -6.82
CA TRP A 6 5.45 -0.60 -6.68
C TRP A 6 5.59 -1.65 -7.77
N ASN A 7 6.83 -1.87 -8.21
CA ASN A 7 7.16 -3.01 -9.08
C ASN A 7 7.35 -4.32 -8.29
N ALA A 8 7.51 -4.27 -6.97
CA ALA A 8 7.59 -5.50 -6.18
C ALA A 8 6.21 -6.17 -6.10
N PRO A 9 6.16 -7.51 -6.14
CA PRO A 9 4.93 -8.26 -5.91
C PRO A 9 4.48 -8.14 -4.44
N MET A 10 3.21 -8.43 -4.14
CA MET A 10 2.66 -8.28 -2.79
C MET A 10 3.33 -9.23 -1.78
N GLU A 11 3.70 -10.42 -2.23
CA GLU A 11 4.34 -11.47 -1.44
C GLU A 11 5.67 -11.01 -0.83
N ALA A 12 6.40 -10.11 -1.50
CA ALA A 12 7.63 -9.54 -0.96
C ALA A 12 7.41 -8.83 0.39
N PHE A 13 6.20 -8.32 0.63
CA PHE A 13 5.82 -7.61 1.85
C PHE A 13 5.21 -8.53 2.91
N THR A 14 4.50 -9.59 2.52
CA THR A 14 3.70 -10.42 3.44
C THR A 14 4.35 -11.75 3.79
N ASP A 15 5.19 -12.29 2.92
CA ASP A 15 5.94 -13.53 3.17
C ASP A 15 7.11 -13.27 4.13
N LYS A 16 7.18 -14.08 5.20
CA LYS A 16 8.17 -13.95 6.27
C LYS A 16 9.58 -14.33 5.82
N ASP A 17 9.68 -15.18 4.81
CA ASP A 17 10.97 -15.65 4.29
C ASP A 17 11.50 -14.75 3.16
N GLN A 18 10.72 -13.74 2.75
CA GLN A 18 11.10 -12.79 1.69
C GLN A 18 11.72 -11.49 2.24
N PHE A 19 12.03 -10.57 1.32
CA PHE A 19 12.87 -9.39 1.53
C PHE A 19 12.45 -8.51 2.70
N PHE A 20 11.15 -8.30 2.91
CA PHE A 20 10.64 -7.47 4.01
C PHE A 20 10.26 -8.28 5.25
N HIS A 21 10.59 -9.57 5.32
CA HIS A 21 10.34 -10.42 6.48
C HIS A 21 8.88 -10.42 6.97
N GLY A 22 7.93 -10.29 6.03
CA GLY A 22 6.50 -10.33 6.33
C GLY A 22 5.96 -9.18 7.19
N VAL A 23 6.67 -8.05 7.28
CA VAL A 23 6.20 -6.90 8.09
C VAL A 23 5.00 -6.16 7.46
N GLY A 24 4.63 -6.48 6.22
CA GLY A 24 3.57 -5.84 5.47
C GLY A 24 3.96 -4.46 4.93
N VAL A 25 3.09 -3.89 4.09
CA VAL A 25 3.32 -2.60 3.43
C VAL A 25 3.45 -1.46 4.44
N ASP A 26 2.56 -1.38 5.43
CA ASP A 26 2.63 -0.34 6.46
C ASP A 26 3.82 -0.50 7.40
N GLY A 27 4.35 -1.73 7.55
CA GLY A 27 5.60 -1.98 8.27
C GLY A 27 6.81 -1.37 7.56
N VAL A 28 6.88 -1.53 6.23
CA VAL A 28 7.91 -0.87 5.40
C VAL A 28 7.77 0.66 5.46
N TYR A 29 6.54 1.17 5.50
CA TYR A 29 6.23 2.61 5.58
C TYR A 29 6.11 3.15 7.01
N LEU A 30 6.53 2.40 8.04
CA LEU A 30 6.50 2.84 9.43
C LEU A 30 7.06 4.25 9.66
N PRO A 31 8.26 4.62 9.15
CA PRO A 31 8.78 5.98 9.37
C PRO A 31 7.89 7.05 8.73
N PHE A 32 7.28 6.77 7.58
CA PHE A 32 6.36 7.70 6.92
C PHE A 32 5.06 7.86 7.73
N HIS A 33 4.49 6.77 8.23
CA HIS A 33 3.35 6.81 9.15
C HIS A 33 3.68 7.60 10.41
N LYS A 34 4.85 7.37 11.02
CA LYS A 34 5.26 8.07 12.25
C LYS A 34 5.51 9.56 12.05
N ALA A 35 6.04 9.97 10.91
CA ALA A 35 6.17 11.40 10.57
C ALA A 35 4.81 12.11 10.56
N ASN A 36 3.77 11.45 10.03
CA ASN A 36 2.40 11.97 10.02
C ASN A 36 1.73 11.92 11.41
N GLN A 37 1.92 10.83 12.14
CA GLN A 37 1.41 10.68 13.52
C GLN A 37 2.06 11.68 14.48
N PHE A 38 3.30 12.09 14.25
CA PHE A 38 3.96 13.14 15.03
C PHE A 38 3.21 14.48 14.94
N LEU A 39 2.54 14.74 13.82
CA LEU A 39 1.67 15.91 13.63
C LEU A 39 0.24 15.70 14.17
N GLY A 40 -0.04 14.56 14.80
CA GLY A 40 -1.34 14.22 15.37
C GLY A 40 -2.35 13.63 14.38
N MET A 41 -1.92 13.27 13.17
CA MET A 41 -2.81 12.65 12.18
C MET A 41 -2.99 11.15 12.42
N GLU A 42 -4.16 10.64 12.07
CA GLU A 42 -4.47 9.21 12.12
C GLU A 42 -4.40 8.56 10.74
N ALA A 43 -4.01 7.28 10.71
CA ALA A 43 -3.89 6.53 9.47
C ALA A 43 -5.28 6.03 9.01
N LEU A 44 -5.50 6.10 7.69
CA LEU A 44 -6.58 5.39 7.01
C LEU A 44 -5.96 4.23 6.20
N PRO A 45 -6.70 3.15 5.91
CA PRO A 45 -6.17 1.98 5.22
C PRO A 45 -5.38 2.32 3.95
N THR A 46 -4.16 1.80 3.85
CA THR A 46 -3.27 2.02 2.71
C THR A 46 -3.79 1.29 1.46
N PHE A 47 -3.66 1.95 0.30
CA PHE A 47 -3.84 1.35 -1.01
C PHE A 47 -2.47 1.18 -1.69
N ILE A 48 -2.25 0.06 -2.36
CA ILE A 48 -1.04 -0.20 -3.13
C ILE A 48 -1.36 -0.99 -4.40
N ALA A 49 -0.73 -0.60 -5.51
CA ALA A 49 -0.67 -1.40 -6.74
C ALA A 49 0.72 -2.01 -6.88
N ASN A 50 0.79 -3.34 -7.04
CA ASN A 50 2.01 -4.14 -7.17
C ASN A 50 2.27 -4.58 -8.62
N ASP A 51 3.50 -5.00 -8.92
CA ASP A 51 3.98 -5.41 -10.25
C ASP A 51 3.67 -4.45 -11.40
N VAL A 52 3.56 -3.14 -11.12
CA VAL A 52 3.04 -2.15 -12.08
C VAL A 52 3.90 -1.95 -13.34
N ILE A 53 5.14 -2.44 -13.36
CA ILE A 53 6.04 -2.39 -14.53
C ILE A 53 6.06 -3.72 -15.29
N LYS A 54 6.22 -4.85 -14.58
CA LYS A 54 6.29 -6.18 -15.23
C LYS A 54 4.93 -6.67 -15.71
N MET A 55 3.86 -6.34 -14.99
CA MET A 55 2.49 -6.76 -15.27
C MET A 55 1.53 -5.57 -15.10
N PRO A 56 1.61 -4.55 -15.97
CA PRO A 56 0.74 -3.37 -15.87
C PRO A 56 -0.72 -3.72 -16.16
N ASP A 57 -1.63 -3.31 -15.27
CA ASP A 57 -3.08 -3.47 -15.41
C ASP A 57 -3.83 -2.23 -14.90
N VAL A 58 -3.67 -1.13 -15.62
CA VAL A 58 -4.23 0.19 -15.24
C VAL A 58 -5.75 0.16 -15.04
N PRO A 59 -6.57 -0.49 -15.89
CA PRO A 59 -8.01 -0.56 -15.68
C PRO A 59 -8.38 -1.23 -14.34
N ARG A 60 -7.70 -2.30 -13.97
CA ARG A 60 -7.91 -2.96 -12.67
C ARG A 60 -7.52 -2.04 -11.51
N TYR A 61 -6.36 -1.39 -11.58
CA TYR A 61 -5.92 -0.47 -10.52
C TYR A 61 -6.91 0.69 -10.32
N ILE A 62 -7.48 1.22 -11.40
CA ILE A 62 -8.53 2.25 -11.32
C ILE A 62 -9.78 1.69 -10.63
N ALA A 63 -10.24 0.50 -11.00
CA ALA A 63 -11.43 -0.12 -10.40
C ALA A 63 -11.23 -0.42 -8.90
N GLU A 64 -10.11 -1.01 -8.54
CA GLU A 64 -9.73 -1.32 -7.14
C GLU A 64 -9.61 -0.04 -6.32
N TYR A 65 -8.93 0.99 -6.84
CA TYR A 65 -8.76 2.24 -6.11
C TYR A 65 -10.07 2.99 -5.93
N ARG A 66 -10.94 3.04 -6.95
CA ARG A 66 -12.28 3.64 -6.81
C ARG A 66 -13.11 2.95 -5.75
N LYS A 67 -13.05 1.61 -5.68
CA LYS A 67 -13.71 0.82 -4.64
C LYS A 67 -13.15 1.16 -3.25
N HIS A 68 -11.83 1.18 -3.10
CA HIS A 68 -11.15 1.54 -1.85
C HIS A 68 -11.54 2.93 -1.34
N LEU A 69 -11.57 3.92 -2.24
CA LEU A 69 -12.00 5.27 -1.89
C LEU A 69 -13.47 5.32 -1.45
N ALA A 70 -14.35 4.57 -2.12
CA ALA A 70 -15.76 4.51 -1.73
C ALA A 70 -15.97 3.84 -0.36
N GLU A 71 -15.16 2.82 -0.01
CA GLU A 71 -15.23 2.17 1.30
C GLU A 71 -14.77 3.07 2.46
N ILE A 72 -13.89 4.04 2.19
CA ILE A 72 -13.33 4.94 3.20
C ILE A 72 -14.09 6.27 3.31
N PHE A 73 -14.56 6.81 2.17
CA PHE A 73 -15.10 8.17 2.09
C PHE A 73 -16.53 8.26 1.53
N GLY A 74 -17.09 7.16 1.04
CA GLY A 74 -18.47 7.10 0.50
C GLY A 74 -19.50 6.86 1.59
#